data_AF-A0A848WW67-F1
#
_entry.id   AF-A0A848WW67-F1
#
_cell.length_a   1.000
_cell.length_b   1.000
_cell.length_c   1.000
_cell.angle_alpha   90.00
_cell.angle_beta   90.00
_cell.angle_gamma   90.00
#
_symmetry.space_group_name_H-M   'P 1'
#
loop_
_entity.id
_entity.type
_entity.pdbx_description
1 polymer ?
#
loop_
_entity_poly.entity_id
_entity_poly.type
_entity_poly.pdbx_seq_one_letter_code
_entity_poly.pdbx_strand_id
1 'polypeptide(L)'
;MEKPRTNELGQPVGAPLPDWNPPPFPEESIIEGRFCRLEPLDTESHAAALFAANARDESGANWTYLPYGPFSEIDEYTAWVESVAAESDPQFYAVISAESGVAAGVLSLLRIKPEAGSIEVG
;
A
#
# COMPACT_ATOMS: atom_id res chain seq x y z
N MET A 1 -27.19 -4.72 27.76
CA MET A 1 -26.67 -4.96 26.40
C MET A 1 -27.87 -5.12 25.48
N GLU A 2 -27.90 -4.38 24.37
CA GLU A 2 -28.96 -4.48 23.37
C GLU A 2 -28.92 -5.86 22.72
N LYS A 3 -30.09 -6.49 22.50
CA LYS A 3 -30.14 -7.80 21.86
C LYS A 3 -29.70 -7.66 20.40
N PRO A 4 -28.79 -8.52 19.90
CA PRO A 4 -28.38 -8.46 18.49
C PRO A 4 -29.61 -8.71 17.60
N ARG A 5 -29.70 -7.96 16.50
CA ARG A 5 -30.72 -8.19 15.47
C ARG A 5 -30.56 -9.62 14.94
N THR A 6 -31.61 -10.21 14.44
CA THR A 6 -31.56 -11.55 13.83
C THR A 6 -31.90 -11.44 12.35
N ASN A 7 -31.16 -12.14 11.47
CA ASN A 7 -31.47 -12.19 10.04
C ASN A 7 -32.66 -13.13 9.75
N GLU A 8 -33.07 -13.24 8.48
CA GLU A 8 -34.18 -14.09 8.04
C GLU A 8 -33.99 -15.58 8.35
N LEU A 9 -32.75 -16.01 8.62
CA LEU A 9 -32.38 -17.39 8.95
C LEU A 9 -32.31 -17.66 10.46
N GLY A 10 -32.64 -16.69 11.32
CA GLY A 10 -32.56 -16.87 12.77
C GLY A 10 -31.16 -16.66 13.37
N GLN A 11 -30.19 -16.12 12.61
CA GLN A 11 -28.82 -15.90 13.07
C GLN A 11 -28.61 -14.50 13.63
N PRO A 12 -27.85 -14.32 14.73
CA PRO A 12 -27.53 -13.01 15.26
C PRO A 12 -26.65 -12.24 14.26
N VAL A 13 -27.08 -11.03 13.95
CA VAL A 13 -26.35 -10.03 13.18
C VAL A 13 -26.18 -8.78 14.06
N GLY A 14 -25.10 -8.04 13.84
CA GLY A 14 -24.80 -6.82 14.60
C GLY A 14 -25.89 -5.75 14.49
N ALA A 15 -25.70 -4.64 15.20
CA ALA A 15 -26.58 -3.48 15.07
C ALA A 15 -26.58 -2.97 13.62
N PRO A 16 -27.74 -2.53 13.08
CA PRO A 16 -27.80 -1.96 11.74
C PRO A 16 -27.04 -0.62 11.67
N LEU A 17 -26.47 -0.32 10.51
CA LEU A 17 -25.84 0.96 10.18
C LEU A 17 -26.66 1.66 9.07
N PRO A 18 -27.87 2.19 9.37
CA PRO A 18 -28.78 2.74 8.36
C PRO A 18 -28.22 3.98 7.65
N ASP A 19 -27.33 4.71 8.32
CA ASP A 19 -26.68 5.91 7.81
C ASP A 19 -25.27 5.63 7.28
N TRP A 20 -24.94 4.36 6.99
CA TRP A 20 -23.66 4.01 6.39
C TRP A 20 -23.51 4.73 5.04
N ASN A 21 -22.41 5.47 4.92
CA ASN A 21 -22.00 6.11 3.69
C ASN A 21 -20.60 5.60 3.32
N PRO A 22 -20.40 5.02 2.13
CA PRO A 22 -19.08 4.61 1.67
C PRO A 22 -18.06 5.76 1.78
N PRO A 23 -16.88 5.56 2.39
CA PRO A 23 -15.79 6.54 2.29
C PRO A 23 -15.40 6.74 0.81
N PRO A 24 -14.76 7.86 0.44
CA PRO A 24 -14.20 8.00 -0.89
C PRO A 24 -13.08 6.98 -1.13
N PHE A 25 -12.77 6.71 -2.40
CA PHE A 25 -11.53 6.05 -2.78
C PHE A 25 -10.34 6.90 -2.27
N PRO A 26 -9.26 6.31 -1.73
CA PRO A 26 -8.13 7.06 -1.20
C PRO A 26 -7.53 7.98 -2.27
N GLU A 27 -7.31 9.24 -1.90
CA GLU A 27 -6.66 10.20 -2.79
C GLU A 27 -5.18 9.88 -2.92
N GLU A 28 -4.68 9.94 -4.15
CA GLU A 28 -3.26 9.87 -4.44
C GLU A 28 -2.57 11.18 -4.11
N SER A 29 -2.02 11.26 -2.89
CA SER A 29 -1.47 12.49 -2.33
C SER A 29 -0.28 12.21 -1.42
N ILE A 30 0.57 13.22 -1.23
CA ILE A 30 1.68 13.11 -0.29
C ILE A 30 1.14 13.08 1.14
N ILE A 31 1.57 12.08 1.92
CA ILE A 31 1.21 11.94 3.33
C ILE A 31 2.43 12.27 4.19
N GLU A 32 2.40 13.42 4.84
CA GLU A 32 3.48 13.89 5.71
C GLU A 32 3.42 13.25 7.10
N GLY A 33 4.54 12.68 7.54
CA GLY A 33 4.73 12.10 8.86
C GLY A 33 5.91 12.72 9.61
N ARG A 34 6.16 12.25 10.83
CA ARG A 34 7.27 12.75 11.65
C ARG A 34 8.64 12.23 11.21
N PHE A 35 8.70 10.99 10.75
CA PHE A 35 9.96 10.28 10.45
C PHE A 35 10.11 9.92 8.97
N CYS A 36 9.01 9.92 8.23
CA CYS A 36 8.95 9.71 6.81
C CYS A 36 7.77 10.48 6.24
N ARG A 37 7.76 10.62 4.92
CA ARG A 37 6.55 10.94 4.16
C ARG A 37 6.31 9.86 3.12
N LEU A 38 5.05 9.66 2.76
CA LEU A 38 4.67 8.79 1.66
C LEU A 38 4.43 9.65 0.43
N GLU A 39 5.10 9.34 -0.66
CA GLU A 39 4.84 9.95 -1.97
C GLU A 39 4.23 8.89 -2.89
N PRO A 40 3.22 9.23 -3.71
CA PRO A 40 2.79 8.35 -4.79
C PRO A 40 4.00 7.84 -5.57
N LEU A 41 4.06 6.53 -5.78
CA LEU A 41 5.25 5.91 -6.36
C LEU A 41 5.49 6.46 -7.78
N ASP A 42 6.66 7.01 -8.02
CA ASP A 42 7.06 7.59 -9.30
C ASP A 42 8.37 6.95 -9.79
N THR A 43 8.36 6.47 -11.03
CA THR A 43 9.49 5.73 -11.60
C THR A 43 10.75 6.60 -11.68
N GLU A 44 10.63 7.81 -12.22
CA GLU A 44 11.78 8.70 -12.43
C GLU A 44 12.38 9.16 -11.10
N SER A 45 11.53 9.46 -10.11
CA SER A 45 11.94 10.01 -8.82
C SER A 45 12.44 8.95 -7.84
N HIS A 46 11.91 7.72 -7.89
CA HIS A 46 12.11 6.76 -6.79
C HIS A 46 12.88 5.50 -7.18
N ALA A 47 12.79 5.01 -8.42
CA ALA A 47 13.28 3.67 -8.78
C ALA A 47 14.77 3.44 -8.44
N ALA A 48 15.64 4.40 -8.76
CA ALA A 48 17.07 4.28 -8.50
C ALA A 48 17.41 4.22 -6.99
N ALA A 49 16.75 5.07 -6.18
CA ALA A 49 16.96 5.10 -4.74
C ALA A 49 16.43 3.83 -4.05
N LEU A 50 15.26 3.35 -4.48
CA LEU A 50 14.65 2.14 -3.97
C LEU A 50 15.46 0.89 -4.33
N PHE A 51 15.94 0.79 -5.57
CA PHE A 51 16.84 -0.30 -5.97
C PHE A 51 18.11 -0.32 -5.13
N ALA A 52 18.75 0.85 -4.94
CA ALA A 52 19.93 0.97 -4.09
C ALA A 52 19.64 0.62 -2.61
N ALA A 53 18.44 0.90 -2.12
CA ALA A 53 18.02 0.51 -0.77
C ALA A 53 17.87 -1.02 -0.65
N ASN A 54 17.24 -1.67 -1.63
CA ASN A 54 17.05 -3.12 -1.66
C ASN A 54 18.38 -3.89 -1.82
N ALA A 55 19.30 -3.36 -2.61
CA ALA A 55 20.62 -3.96 -2.85
C ALA A 55 21.50 -4.04 -1.59
N ARG A 56 21.13 -3.36 -0.48
CA ARG A 56 21.82 -3.50 0.81
C ARG A 56 21.63 -4.88 1.44
N ASP A 57 20.59 -5.61 1.05
CA ASP A 57 20.41 -7.01 1.42
C ASP A 57 21.03 -7.93 0.36
N GLU A 58 22.34 -8.19 0.52
CA GLU A 58 23.08 -9.10 -0.36
C GLU A 58 22.58 -10.55 -0.31
N SER A 59 21.85 -10.93 0.76
CA SER A 59 21.32 -12.30 0.91
C SER A 59 20.01 -12.51 0.16
N GLY A 60 19.30 -11.44 -0.19
CA GLY A 60 17.97 -11.47 -0.80
C GLY A 60 16.86 -11.92 0.15
N ALA A 61 17.12 -12.03 1.46
CA ALA A 61 16.15 -12.46 2.45
C ALA A 61 14.89 -11.57 2.52
N ASN A 62 15.00 -10.28 2.19
CA ASN A 62 13.87 -9.34 2.12
C ASN A 62 12.75 -9.80 1.18
N TRP A 63 13.08 -10.62 0.17
CA TRP A 63 12.15 -11.08 -0.86
C TRP A 63 11.48 -12.41 -0.54
N THR A 64 11.88 -13.09 0.55
CA THR A 64 11.48 -14.48 0.86
C THR A 64 9.96 -14.73 0.80
N TYR A 65 9.16 -13.72 1.16
CA TYR A 65 7.71 -13.83 1.22
C TYR A 65 6.98 -12.85 0.28
N LEU A 66 7.73 -12.14 -0.56
CA LEU A 66 7.15 -11.24 -1.55
C LEU A 66 6.85 -12.02 -2.84
N PRO A 67 5.70 -11.76 -3.49
CA PRO A 67 5.32 -12.45 -4.73
C PRO A 67 6.09 -11.95 -5.96
N TYR A 68 7.00 -11.00 -5.78
CA TYR A 68 7.81 -10.34 -6.79
C TYR A 68 9.25 -10.18 -6.28
N GLY A 69 10.15 -9.86 -7.21
CA GLY A 69 11.58 -9.83 -6.95
C GLY A 69 12.19 -11.23 -6.71
N PRO A 70 13.44 -11.30 -6.24
CA PRO A 70 14.39 -10.19 -6.19
C PRO A 70 14.69 -9.64 -7.59
N PHE A 71 15.15 -8.40 -7.65
CA PHE A 71 15.61 -7.76 -8.88
C PHE A 71 17.13 -7.66 -8.83
N SER A 72 17.81 -8.17 -9.86
CA SER A 72 19.28 -8.21 -9.89
C SER A 72 19.86 -6.95 -10.54
N GLU A 73 19.11 -6.35 -11.47
CA GLU A 73 19.52 -5.18 -12.24
C GLU A 73 18.54 -4.02 -12.06
N ILE A 74 19.05 -2.79 -12.16
CA ILE A 74 18.25 -1.57 -12.03
C ILE A 74 17.14 -1.51 -13.08
N ASP A 75 17.38 -2.00 -14.30
CA ASP A 75 16.38 -1.99 -15.38
C ASP A 75 15.19 -2.90 -15.05
N GLU A 76 15.42 -4.05 -14.40
CA GLU A 76 14.36 -4.96 -13.95
C GLU A 76 13.50 -4.30 -12.86
N TYR A 77 14.16 -3.64 -11.90
CA TYR A 77 13.46 -2.92 -10.83
C TYR A 77 12.65 -1.75 -11.37
N THR A 78 13.22 -0.98 -12.30
CA THR A 78 12.58 0.18 -12.92
C THR A 78 11.34 -0.24 -13.69
N ALA A 79 11.42 -1.33 -14.47
CA ALA A 79 10.26 -1.88 -15.18
C ALA A 79 9.16 -2.34 -14.21
N TRP A 80 9.51 -2.92 -13.07
CA TRP A 80 8.54 -3.26 -12.03
C TRP A 80 7.88 -2.02 -11.43
N VAL A 81 8.66 -1.01 -11.04
CA VAL A 81 8.13 0.27 -10.53
C VAL A 81 7.19 0.92 -11.53
N GLU A 82 7.57 0.98 -12.81
CA GLU A 82 6.72 1.52 -13.88
C GLU A 82 5.40 0.77 -14.01
N SER A 83 5.44 -0.57 -13.90
CA SER A 83 4.21 -1.37 -14.00
C SER A 83 3.23 -1.10 -12.85
N VAL A 84 3.74 -0.98 -11.62
CA VAL A 84 2.87 -0.85 -10.43
C VAL A 84 2.51 0.59 -10.09
N ALA A 85 3.32 1.58 -10.50
CA ALA A 85 3.02 3.01 -10.35
C ALA A 85 1.82 3.46 -11.20
N ALA A 86 1.50 2.72 -12.27
CA ALA A 86 0.34 3.00 -13.12
C ALA A 86 -0.98 2.42 -12.56
N GLU A 87 -0.93 1.62 -11.50
CA GLU A 87 -2.11 0.97 -10.92
C GLU A 87 -2.78 1.86 -9.86
N SER A 88 -4.10 1.83 -9.82
CA SER A 88 -4.88 2.51 -8.77
C SER A 88 -5.20 1.58 -7.58
N ASP A 89 -5.11 0.26 -7.76
CA ASP A 89 -5.32 -0.77 -6.73
C ASP A 89 -4.54 -2.04 -7.15
N PRO A 90 -3.35 -2.28 -6.56
CA PRO A 90 -2.73 -1.55 -5.46
C PRO A 90 -2.30 -0.12 -5.83
N GLN A 91 -2.53 0.81 -4.91
CA GLN A 91 -1.99 2.16 -4.97
C GLN A 91 -0.66 2.20 -4.23
N PHE A 92 0.45 2.26 -4.97
CA PHE A 92 1.80 2.22 -4.40
C PHE A 92 2.31 3.58 -3.94
N TYR A 93 3.09 3.56 -2.86
CA TYR A 93 3.77 4.70 -2.29
C TYR A 93 5.25 4.39 -2.06
N ALA A 94 6.12 5.34 -2.36
CA ALA A 94 7.49 5.35 -1.87
C ALA A 94 7.54 5.92 -0.45
N VAL A 95 8.26 5.23 0.44
CA VAL A 95 8.53 5.69 1.80
C VAL A 95 9.80 6.52 1.78
N ILE A 96 9.66 7.83 1.89
CA ILE A 96 10.79 8.76 1.90
C ILE A 96 11.22 9.01 3.34
N SER A 97 12.48 8.69 3.67
CA SER A 97 13.03 8.99 5.00
C SER A 97 13.14 10.49 5.21
N ALA A 98 12.63 11.01 6.32
CA ALA A 98 12.74 12.43 6.65
C ALA A 98 14.18 12.84 7.01
N GLU A 99 15.01 11.89 7.44
CA GLU A 99 16.42 12.14 7.79
C GLU A 99 17.29 12.31 6.54
N SER A 100 17.15 11.43 5.56
CA SER A 100 17.97 11.46 4.35
C SER A 100 17.32 12.16 3.17
N GLY A 101 15.98 12.30 3.16
CA GLY A 101 15.22 12.76 2.01
C GLY A 101 15.16 11.75 0.85
N VAL A 102 15.54 10.50 1.09
CA VAL A 102 15.68 9.46 0.05
C VAL A 102 14.64 8.36 0.25
N ALA A 103 14.14 7.81 -0.86
CA ALA A 103 13.25 6.65 -0.85
C ALA A 103 13.96 5.42 -0.25
N ALA A 104 13.35 4.81 0.77
CA ALA A 104 13.95 3.73 1.56
C ALA A 104 13.17 2.41 1.48
N GLY A 105 11.99 2.43 0.89
CA GLY A 105 11.12 1.26 0.71
C GLY A 105 9.81 1.66 0.07
N VAL A 106 8.94 0.68 -0.12
CA VAL A 106 7.60 0.87 -0.71
C VAL A 106 6.56 0.26 0.21
N LEU A 107 5.32 0.74 0.09
CA LEU A 107 4.11 0.08 0.58
C LEU A 107 2.99 0.34 -0.40
N SER A 108 1.86 -0.35 -0.24
CA SER A 108 0.67 -0.09 -1.05
C SER A 108 -0.61 -0.12 -0.24
N LEU A 109 -1.60 0.63 -0.70
CA LEU A 109 -2.99 0.46 -0.31
C LEU A 109 -3.68 -0.40 -1.37
N LEU A 110 -4.26 -1.53 -0.99
CA LEU A 110 -4.82 -2.48 -1.96
C LEU A 110 -6.15 -3.10 -1.50
N ARG A 111 -6.79 -3.80 -2.43
CA ARG A 111 -8.12 -4.41 -2.26
C ARG A 111 -9.13 -3.39 -1.74
N ILE A 112 -9.14 -2.22 -2.36
CA ILE A 112 -9.91 -1.07 -1.91
C ILE A 112 -11.39 -1.33 -2.22
N LYS A 113 -12.22 -1.33 -1.17
CA LYS A 113 -13.68 -1.56 -1.25
C LYS A 113 -14.43 -0.48 -0.45
N PRO A 114 -14.64 0.71 -1.03
CA PRO A 114 -15.38 1.80 -0.41
C PRO A 114 -16.77 1.38 0.08
N GLU A 115 -17.50 0.59 -0.70
CA GLU A 115 -18.85 0.14 -0.37
C GLU A 115 -18.89 -0.67 0.94
N ALA A 116 -17.82 -1.42 1.21
CA ALA A 116 -17.63 -2.21 2.42
C ALA A 116 -16.82 -1.47 3.50
N GLY A 117 -16.32 -0.27 3.22
CA GLY A 117 -15.46 0.49 4.14
C GLY A 117 -14.14 -0.21 4.46
N SER A 118 -13.59 -0.95 3.50
CA SER A 118 -12.44 -1.83 3.70
C SER A 118 -11.29 -1.48 2.77
N ILE A 119 -10.07 -1.62 3.29
CA ILE A 119 -8.80 -1.41 2.59
C ILE A 119 -7.72 -2.29 3.25
N GLU A 120 -6.75 -2.75 2.47
CA GLU A 120 -5.59 -3.51 2.93
C GLU A 120 -4.33 -2.64 2.80
N VAL A 121 -3.37 -2.86 3.71
CA VAL A 121 -2.00 -2.32 3.61
C VAL A 121 -1.08 -3.49 3.30
N GLY A 122 -0.30 -3.37 2.23
CA GLY A 122 0.62 -4.40 1.73
C GLY A 122 2.03 -3.87 1.47
#